data_AF-A0ABD5Z104-F1
#
_entry.id   AF-A0ABD5Z104-F1
#
_cell.length_a   1.000
_cell.length_b   1.000
_cell.length_c   1.000
_cell.angle_alpha   90.00
_cell.angle_beta   90.00
_cell.angle_gamma   90.00
#
_symmetry.space_group_name_H-M   'P 1'
#
loop_
_entity.id
_entity.type
_entity.pdbx_description
1 polymer ?
#
loop_
_entity_poly.entity_id
_entity_poly.type
_entity_poly.pdbx_seq_one_letter_code
_entity_poly.pdbx_strand_id
1 'polypeptide(L)' 'MNVTGTIAALGVALLFAVALFAMTVGELQVAGFCFLSASLLIYLRERYLVD' A
#
# COMPACT_ATOMS: atom_id res chain seq x y z
N MET A 1 18.46 -9.32 -4.65
CA MET A 1 17.18 -8.60 -4.61
C MET A 1 16.23 -9.38 -3.73
N ASN A 2 15.78 -8.80 -2.62
CA ASN A 2 14.78 -9.44 -1.77
C ASN A 2 13.41 -9.35 -2.48
N VAL A 3 13.08 -10.40 -3.24
CA VAL A 3 11.88 -10.47 -4.10
C VAL A 3 10.61 -10.17 -3.30
N THR A 4 10.56 -10.65 -2.06
CA THR A 4 9.43 -10.45 -1.15
C THR A 4 9.29 -8.97 -0.74
N GLY A 5 10.41 -8.30 -0.45
CA GLY A 5 10.44 -6.85 -0.20
C GLY A 5 10.06 -6.01 -1.43
N THR A 6 10.36 -6.50 -2.64
CA THR A 6 9.94 -5.86 -3.90
C THR A 6 8.45 -6.02 -4.17
N ILE A 7 7.88 -7.21 -3.93
CA ILE A 7 6.44 -7.46 -4.06
C ILE A 7 5.65 -6.58 -3.08
N ALA A 8 6.12 -6.46 -1.83
CA ALA A 8 5.49 -5.58 -0.85
C ALA A 8 5.52 -4.11 -1.30
N ALA A 9 6.62 -3.63 -1.87
CA ALA A 9 6.73 -2.28 -2.41
C ALA A 9 5.75 -2.04 -3.58
N LEU A 10 5.61 -3.00 -4.49
CA LEU A 10 4.63 -2.93 -5.58
C LEU A 10 3.18 -2.91 -5.06
N GLY A 11 2.87 -3.72 -4.04
CA GLY A 11 1.55 -3.74 -3.41
C GLY A 11 1.19 -2.38 -2.79
N VAL A 12 2.15 -1.75 -2.13
CA VAL A 12 1.98 -0.39 -1.56
C VAL A 12 1.72 0.63 -2.67
N ALA A 13 2.51 0.62 -3.75
CA ALA A 13 2.32 1.54 -4.88
C ALA A 13 0.92 1.37 -5.52
N LEU A 14 0.45 0.14 -5.63
CA LEU A 14 -0.87 -0.16 -6.18
C LEU A 14 -1.99 0.34 -5.25
N LEU A 15 -1.86 0.16 -3.94
CA LEU A 15 -2.83 0.69 -2.98
C LEU A 15 -2.89 2.23 -3.00
N PHE A 16 -1.75 2.91 -3.13
CA PHE A 16 -1.76 4.37 -3.33
C PHE A 16 -2.43 4.77 -4.63
N ALA A 17 -2.18 4.05 -5.73
CA ALA A 17 -2.83 4.34 -7.02
C ALA A 17 -4.36 4.20 -6.92
N VAL A 18 -4.85 3.13 -6.28
CA VAL A 18 -6.29 2.92 -6.05
C VAL A 18 -6.85 3.99 -5.12
N ALA A 19 -6.14 4.37 -4.07
CA ALA A 19 -6.57 5.41 -3.14
C ALA A 19 -6.75 6.77 -3.83
N LEU A 20 -5.76 7.15 -4.66
CA LEU A 20 -5.80 8.38 -5.44
C LEU A 20 -6.96 8.35 -6.45
N PHE A 21 -7.18 7.22 -7.13
CA PHE A 21 -8.31 7.06 -8.02
C PHE A 21 -9.64 7.18 -7.28
N ALA A 22 -9.80 6.51 -6.13
CA ALA A 22 -11.01 6.58 -5.32
C ALA A 22 -11.33 8.02 -4.85
N MET A 23 -10.30 8.80 -4.53
CA MET A 23 -10.46 10.23 -4.23
C MET A 23 -11.03 11.02 -5.42
N THR A 24 -10.67 10.67 -6.66
CA THR A 24 -11.21 11.34 -7.87
C THR A 24 -12.69 11.04 -8.10
N VAL A 25 -13.17 9.87 -7.67
CA VAL A 25 -14.56 9.42 -7.81
C VAL A 25 -15.42 9.85 -6.60
N GLY A 26 -14.81 10.42 -5.56
CA GLY A 26 -15.49 10.85 -4.33
C GLY A 26 -15.65 9.75 -3.27
N GLU A 27 -15.10 8.55 -3.52
CA GLU A 27 -15.16 7.40 -2.61
C GLU A 27 -14.07 7.47 -1.53
N LEU A 28 -14.24 8.42 -0.60
CA LEU A 28 -13.26 8.70 0.47
C LEU A 28 -13.07 7.51 1.43
N GLN A 29 -14.11 6.69 1.63
CA GLN A 29 -14.04 5.52 2.50
C GLN A 29 -13.09 4.45 1.93
N VAL A 30 -13.19 4.18 0.63
CA VAL A 30 -12.29 3.28 -0.10
C VAL A 30 -10.87 3.83 -0.11
N ALA A 31 -10.71 5.14 -0.32
CA ALA A 31 -9.40 5.78 -0.26
C ALA A 31 -8.75 5.60 1.11
N GLY A 32 -9.48 5.89 2.20
CA GLY A 32 -8.99 5.73 3.56
C GLY A 32 -8.57 4.29 3.88
N PHE A 33 -9.35 3.30 3.44
CA PHE A 33 -9.02 1.88 3.64
C PHE A 33 -7.76 1.46 2.87
N CYS A 34 -7.58 2.00 1.65
CA CYS A 34 -6.37 1.78 0.85
C CYS A 34 -5.13 2.40 1.52
N PHE A 35 -5.23 3.62 2.05
CA PHE A 35 -4.12 4.23 2.81
C PHE A 35 -3.77 3.46 4.09
N LEU A 36 -4.78 2.96 4.82
CA LEU A 36 -4.57 2.14 6.01
C LEU A 36 -3.86 0.81 5.65
N SER A 37 -4.34 0.14 4.60
CA SER A 37 -3.72 -1.10 4.11
C SER A 37 -2.29 -0.88 3.62
N ALA A 38 -2.03 0.24 2.94
CA ALA A 38 -0.70 0.61 2.48
C ALA A 38 0.24 0.81 3.68
N SER A 39 -0.22 1.52 4.71
CA SER A 39 0.54 1.75 5.95
C SER A 39 0.89 0.43 6.67
N LEU A 40 -0.07 -0.50 6.75
CA LEU A 40 0.16 -1.84 7.32
C LEU A 40 1.19 -2.64 6.52
N LEU A 41 1.11 -2.62 5.19
CA LEU A 41 2.07 -3.32 4.33
C LEU A 41 3.47 -2.73 4.42
N ILE A 42 3.60 -1.41 4.52
CA ILE A 42 4.90 -0.76 4.75
C ILE A 42 5.47 -1.21 6.09
N TYR A 43 4.67 -1.17 7.17
CA TYR A 43 5.12 -1.62 8.48
C TYR A 43 5.57 -3.09 8.46
N LEU A 44 4.80 -3.97 7.82
CA LEU A 44 5.15 -5.39 7.71
C LEU A 44 6.44 -5.57 6.91
N ARG A 45 6.58 -4.82 5.81
CA ARG A 45 7.79 -4.81 4.98
C ARG A 45 9.02 -4.40 5.79
N GLU A 46 8.92 -3.30 6.53
CA GLU A 46 10.01 -2.78 7.36
C GLU A 46 10.38 -3.75 8.48
N ARG A 47 9.38 -4.38 9.11
CA ARG A 47 9.54 -5.17 10.33
C ARG A 47 10.01 -6.61 10.06
N TYR A 48 9.65 -7.19 8.92
CA TYR A 48 9.83 -8.62 8.65
C TYR A 48 10.50 -8.95 7.32
N LEU A 49 10.53 -8.02 6.37
CA LEU A 49 11.01 -8.28 5.00
C LEU A 49 12.24 -7.45 4.62
N VAL A 50 12.66 -6.50 5.45
CA VAL A 50 13.96 -5.85 5.35
C VAL A 50 14.86 -6.55 6.37
N ASP A 51 15.61 -7.54 5.88
CA ASP A 51 16.78 -8.16 6.52
C ASP A 51 17.89 -8.16 5.46
#